data_AF-A0A3D5Z7F6-F1
#
_entry.id   AF-A0A3D5Z7F6-F1
#
_cell.length_a   1.000
_cell.length_b   1.000
_cell.length_c   1.000
_cell.angle_alpha   90.00
_cell.angle_beta   90.00
_cell.angle_gamma   90.00
#
_symmetry.space_group_name_H-M   'P 1'
#
loop_
_entity.id
_entity.type
_entity.pdbx_description
1 polymer ?
#
loop_
_entity_poly.entity_id
_entity_poly.type
_entity_poly.pdbx_seq_one_letter_code
_entity_poly.pdbx_strand_id
1 'polypeptide(L)'
;MQNKLKRLKERIERIINNKDVTLEEKRKYFNNWVIENNYFEDMDIVELQKFINVMATWYTLRYPSEVLESDSMPSTKIDRLLTNQNEYLDFVLKGPVNKRNMVLVRDDVDRDILLTMKVDENLKVVCVVENNTNLDKTMFLNKNLKEIVNILRENNIVLYDEKTPFNILEVIKEYEKQEYFKKSLLNTIMGEVISRDLKYGALRGMKFAKEFNLDLTEPLRYGISTDDDINRKLIKEYLEVSSNQDVECYLDYLKYQYMGVAVSKIPRVNLRDVIRKYQEEDTFLEKEEVRNLARSLKK
;
A
#
# COMPACT_ATOMS: atom_id res chain seq x y z
N MET A 1 -23.29 -8.47 15.41
CA MET A 1 -22.41 -7.59 14.60
C MET A 1 -20.94 -8.00 14.67
N GLN A 2 -20.35 -8.19 15.87
CA GLN A 2 -18.94 -8.60 16.07
C GLN A 2 -18.52 -9.84 15.26
N ASN A 3 -19.38 -10.85 15.12
CA ASN A 3 -19.07 -12.09 14.39
C ASN A 3 -18.97 -11.91 12.85
N LYS A 4 -19.67 -10.91 12.27
CA LYS A 4 -19.55 -10.59 10.84
C LYS A 4 -18.26 -9.81 10.56
N LEU A 5 -17.93 -8.84 11.40
CA LEU A 5 -16.71 -8.04 11.28
C LEU A 5 -15.44 -8.90 11.46
N LYS A 6 -15.47 -9.85 12.42
CA LYS A 6 -14.39 -10.81 12.64
C LYS A 6 -14.18 -11.74 11.44
N ARG A 7 -15.26 -12.34 10.91
CA ARG A 7 -15.18 -13.17 9.69
C ARG A 7 -14.73 -12.38 8.47
N LEU A 8 -15.12 -11.11 8.36
CA LEU A 8 -14.68 -10.23 7.29
C LEU A 8 -13.19 -9.89 7.43
N LYS A 9 -12.72 -9.53 8.64
CA LYS A 9 -11.28 -9.36 8.92
C LYS A 9 -10.49 -10.63 8.61
N GLU A 10 -10.93 -11.80 9.07
CA GLU A 10 -10.26 -13.08 8.78
C GLU A 10 -10.25 -13.44 7.28
N ARG A 11 -11.28 -13.04 6.53
CA ARG A 11 -11.37 -13.25 5.08
C ARG A 11 -10.48 -12.27 4.33
N ILE A 12 -10.46 -11.00 4.74
CA ILE A 12 -9.57 -9.96 4.24
C ILE A 12 -8.11 -10.32 4.52
N GLU A 13 -7.77 -10.69 5.75
CA GLU A 13 -6.43 -11.15 6.14
C GLU A 13 -6.04 -12.39 5.35
N ARG A 14 -6.95 -13.36 5.17
CA ARG A 14 -6.67 -14.51 4.31
C ARG A 14 -6.38 -14.10 2.87
N ILE A 15 -7.07 -13.12 2.31
CA ILE A 15 -6.88 -12.66 0.91
C ILE A 15 -5.63 -11.80 0.77
N ILE A 16 -5.38 -10.89 1.71
CA ILE A 16 -4.16 -10.07 1.77
C ILE A 16 -2.94 -10.97 1.92
N ASN A 17 -3.05 -12.02 2.74
CA ASN A 17 -2.00 -13.01 2.93
C ASN A 17 -2.04 -14.12 1.87
N ASN A 18 -3.07 -14.16 1.01
CA ASN A 18 -3.14 -15.15 -0.06
C ASN A 18 -2.19 -14.69 -1.17
N LYS A 19 -1.08 -15.40 -1.28
CA LYS A 19 -0.09 -15.20 -2.34
C LYS A 19 -0.67 -15.53 -3.72
N ASP A 20 -1.78 -16.30 -3.78
CA ASP A 20 -2.49 -16.76 -4.97
C ASP A 20 -3.72 -15.92 -5.33
N VAL A 21 -3.51 -14.65 -5.67
CA VAL A 21 -4.58 -13.73 -6.09
C VAL A 21 -4.13 -12.88 -7.27
N THR A 22 -4.97 -12.76 -8.30
CA THR A 22 -4.72 -11.89 -9.46
C THR A 22 -4.83 -10.41 -9.08
N LEU A 23 -4.22 -9.50 -9.84
CA LEU A 23 -4.43 -8.05 -9.69
C LEU A 23 -5.92 -7.67 -9.84
N GLU A 24 -6.65 -8.34 -10.74
CA GLU A 24 -8.09 -8.14 -10.94
C GLU A 24 -8.91 -8.61 -9.73
N GLU A 25 -8.55 -9.75 -9.14
CA GLU A 25 -9.21 -10.26 -7.94
C GLU A 25 -8.97 -9.32 -6.76
N LYS A 26 -7.74 -8.82 -6.56
CA LYS A 26 -7.42 -7.80 -5.54
C LYS A 26 -8.30 -6.56 -5.70
N ARG A 27 -8.48 -6.08 -6.93
CA ARG A 27 -9.38 -4.97 -7.25
C ARG A 27 -10.84 -5.30 -6.91
N LYS A 28 -11.35 -6.48 -7.28
CA LYS A 28 -12.71 -6.92 -6.93
C LYS A 28 -12.91 -6.97 -5.41
N TYR A 29 -11.93 -7.45 -4.66
CA TYR A 29 -12.00 -7.48 -3.20
C TYR A 29 -12.05 -6.09 -2.59
N PHE A 30 -11.20 -5.18 -3.05
CA PHE A 30 -11.24 -3.79 -2.63
C PHE A 30 -12.60 -3.16 -2.91
N ASN A 31 -13.13 -3.34 -4.13
CA ASN A 31 -14.45 -2.83 -4.52
C ASN A 31 -15.57 -3.36 -3.61
N ASN A 32 -15.58 -4.67 -3.35
CA ASN A 32 -16.57 -5.29 -2.45
C ASN A 32 -16.44 -4.73 -1.03
N TRP A 33 -15.21 -4.55 -0.54
CA TRP A 33 -14.97 -3.98 0.78
C TRP A 33 -15.52 -2.55 0.89
N VAL A 34 -15.33 -1.71 -0.14
CA VAL A 34 -15.85 -0.34 -0.17
C VAL A 34 -17.38 -0.33 -0.08
N ILE A 35 -18.04 -1.19 -0.87
CA ILE A 35 -19.50 -1.34 -0.88
C ILE A 35 -20.02 -1.82 0.48
N GLU A 36 -19.44 -2.88 1.03
CA GLU A 36 -19.88 -3.47 2.30
C GLU A 36 -19.72 -2.51 3.50
N ASN A 37 -18.72 -1.63 3.44
CA ASN A 37 -18.42 -0.69 4.52
C ASN A 37 -19.11 0.67 4.34
N ASN A 38 -19.90 0.83 3.27
CA ASN A 38 -20.54 2.08 2.86
C ASN A 38 -19.62 3.28 3.12
N TYR A 39 -18.34 3.14 2.71
CA TYR A 39 -17.28 4.03 3.21
C TYR A 39 -17.57 5.49 2.86
N PHE A 40 -18.24 5.69 1.74
CA PHE A 40 -18.78 6.96 1.32
C PHE A 40 -20.27 6.75 1.09
N GLU A 41 -21.08 7.47 1.86
CA GLU A 41 -22.54 7.28 1.88
C GLU A 41 -23.19 7.48 0.49
N ASP A 42 -22.53 8.23 -0.41
CA ASP A 42 -23.05 8.65 -1.72
C ASP A 42 -22.23 8.15 -2.93
N MET A 43 -21.23 7.30 -2.73
CA MET A 43 -20.27 7.01 -3.81
C MET A 43 -20.66 5.84 -4.69
N ASP A 44 -20.69 6.12 -5.99
CA ASP A 44 -20.75 5.11 -7.01
C ASP A 44 -19.36 4.46 -7.20
N ILE A 45 -19.31 3.12 -7.15
CA ILE A 45 -18.12 2.34 -7.46
C ILE A 45 -17.51 2.72 -8.82
N VAL A 46 -18.34 3.18 -9.76
CA VAL A 46 -17.93 3.67 -11.08
C VAL A 46 -17.02 4.89 -10.95
N GLU A 47 -17.31 5.82 -10.03
CA GLU A 47 -16.49 7.01 -9.83
C GLU A 47 -15.11 6.64 -9.24
N LEU A 48 -15.09 5.73 -8.26
CA LEU A 48 -13.84 5.19 -7.72
C LEU A 48 -12.99 4.52 -8.81
N GLN A 49 -13.61 3.76 -9.72
CA GLN A 49 -12.88 3.16 -10.85
C GLN A 49 -12.34 4.20 -11.83
N LYS A 50 -13.10 5.26 -12.12
CA LYS A 50 -12.63 6.38 -12.93
C LYS A 50 -11.41 7.04 -12.27
N PHE A 51 -11.47 7.28 -10.96
CA PHE A 51 -10.35 7.83 -10.20
C PHE A 51 -9.11 6.94 -10.27
N ILE A 52 -9.25 5.62 -10.03
CA ILE A 52 -8.14 4.66 -10.15
C ILE A 52 -7.51 4.74 -11.54
N ASN A 53 -8.33 4.73 -12.59
CA ASN A 53 -7.86 4.82 -13.96
C ASN A 53 -7.17 6.15 -14.28
N VAL A 54 -7.67 7.27 -13.77
CA VAL A 54 -7.05 8.59 -13.93
C VAL A 54 -5.68 8.62 -13.24
N MET A 55 -5.59 8.15 -11.99
CA MET A 55 -4.33 8.08 -11.24
C MET A 55 -3.30 7.18 -11.93
N ALA A 56 -3.72 6.00 -12.39
CA ALA A 56 -2.84 5.10 -13.12
C ALA A 56 -2.35 5.74 -14.44
N THR A 57 -3.25 6.42 -15.17
CA THR A 57 -2.90 7.13 -16.42
C THR A 57 -1.90 8.25 -16.17
N TRP A 58 -2.17 9.09 -15.18
CA TRP A 58 -1.26 10.16 -14.79
C TRP A 58 0.12 9.61 -14.45
N TYR A 59 0.19 8.52 -13.69
CA TYR A 59 1.46 7.92 -13.33
C TYR A 59 2.21 7.34 -14.53
N THR A 60 1.51 6.70 -15.47
CA THR A 60 2.09 6.25 -16.75
C THR A 60 2.66 7.41 -17.56
N LEU A 61 1.97 8.55 -17.62
CA LEU A 61 2.43 9.74 -18.35
C LEU A 61 3.61 10.43 -17.65
N ARG A 62 3.68 10.36 -16.32
CA ARG A 62 4.79 10.91 -15.53
C ARG A 62 6.08 10.11 -15.74
N TYR A 63 5.96 8.79 -15.90
CA TYR A 63 7.08 7.87 -16.14
C TYR A 63 6.96 7.16 -17.50
N PRO A 64 7.16 7.87 -18.62
CA PRO A 64 7.15 7.27 -19.94
C PRO A 64 8.36 6.34 -20.14
N SER A 65 8.31 5.46 -21.13
CA SER A 65 9.31 4.39 -21.30
C SER A 65 10.73 4.94 -21.50
N GLU A 66 10.88 6.08 -22.18
CA GLU A 66 12.17 6.75 -22.41
C GLU A 66 12.81 7.21 -21.09
N VAL A 67 11.99 7.66 -20.13
CA VAL A 67 12.44 8.04 -18.79
C VAL A 67 12.88 6.81 -18.00
N LEU A 68 12.13 5.72 -18.13
CA LEU A 68 12.44 4.44 -17.48
C LEU A 68 13.66 3.76 -18.06
N GLU A 69 14.01 3.98 -19.33
CA GLU A 69 15.23 3.44 -19.94
C GLU A 69 16.46 4.26 -19.55
N SER A 70 16.36 5.59 -19.59
CA SER A 70 17.49 6.52 -19.40
C SER A 70 17.83 6.86 -17.94
N ASP A 71 17.06 6.37 -16.96
CA ASP A 71 17.15 6.80 -15.55
C ASP A 71 17.04 8.32 -15.34
N SER A 72 16.39 9.01 -16.29
CA SER A 72 16.16 10.45 -16.20
C SER A 72 15.07 10.79 -15.17
N MET A 73 15.08 12.04 -14.70
CA MET A 73 14.03 12.54 -13.81
C MET A 73 12.73 12.74 -14.61
N PRO A 74 11.56 12.33 -14.06
CA PRO A 74 10.27 12.55 -14.70
C PRO A 74 9.92 14.04 -14.75
N SER A 75 9.12 14.44 -15.76
CA SER A 75 8.64 15.82 -15.87
C SER A 75 7.55 16.12 -14.85
N THR A 76 7.76 17.13 -14.01
CA THR A 76 6.76 17.62 -13.03
C THR A 76 5.61 18.41 -13.66
N LYS A 77 5.69 18.73 -14.97
CA LYS A 77 4.60 19.43 -15.67
C LYS A 77 3.31 18.62 -15.70
N ILE A 78 3.43 17.28 -15.70
CA ILE A 78 2.31 16.34 -15.71
C ILE A 78 1.53 16.38 -14.39
N ASP A 79 2.14 16.81 -13.29
CA ASP A 79 1.47 16.91 -11.98
C ASP A 79 0.36 17.97 -11.97
N ARG A 80 0.41 18.93 -12.90
CA ARG A 80 -0.68 19.90 -13.13
C ARG A 80 -1.93 19.27 -13.73
N LEU A 81 -1.86 18.05 -14.25
CA LEU A 81 -3.05 17.34 -14.74
C LEU A 81 -3.86 16.73 -13.58
N LEU A 82 -3.27 16.61 -12.38
CA LEU A 82 -3.99 16.24 -11.16
C LEU A 82 -4.71 17.42 -10.51
N THR A 83 -4.43 18.66 -10.92
CA THR A 83 -5.03 19.86 -10.30
C THR A 83 -6.41 20.15 -10.86
N ASN A 84 -7.39 19.35 -10.45
CA ASN A 84 -8.77 19.77 -10.24
C ASN A 84 -9.29 18.96 -9.05
N GLN A 85 -9.60 19.66 -7.96
CA GLN A 85 -9.71 19.10 -6.61
C GLN A 85 -10.82 18.05 -6.51
N ASN A 86 -10.41 16.81 -6.25
CA ASN A 86 -11.29 15.73 -5.84
C ASN A 86 -10.89 15.29 -4.43
N GLU A 87 -11.87 15.06 -3.55
CA GLU A 87 -11.66 14.63 -2.16
C GLU A 87 -10.78 13.36 -2.06
N TYR A 88 -10.82 12.46 -3.05
CA TYR A 88 -9.94 11.28 -3.08
C TYR A 88 -8.47 11.65 -3.19
N LEU A 89 -8.14 12.63 -4.03
CA LEU A 89 -6.76 13.01 -4.26
C LEU A 89 -6.18 13.61 -2.98
N ASP A 90 -6.96 14.45 -2.30
CA ASP A 90 -6.60 14.98 -1.00
C ASP A 90 -6.45 13.88 0.04
N PHE A 91 -7.37 12.92 0.10
CA PHE A 91 -7.26 11.77 1.00
C PHE A 91 -6.02 10.90 0.72
N VAL A 92 -5.72 10.64 -0.56
CA VAL A 92 -4.56 9.83 -0.98
C VAL A 92 -3.25 10.56 -0.70
N LEU A 93 -3.16 11.84 -1.05
CA LEU A 93 -1.93 12.63 -0.93
C LEU A 93 -1.69 13.16 0.49
N LYS A 94 -2.72 13.65 1.17
CA LYS A 94 -2.64 14.31 2.48
C LYS A 94 -2.94 13.35 3.64
N GLY A 95 -3.49 12.17 3.35
CA GLY A 95 -3.82 11.17 4.36
C GLY A 95 -5.25 11.26 4.89
N PRO A 96 -5.58 10.42 5.88
CA PRO A 96 -6.92 10.35 6.45
C PRO A 96 -7.40 11.72 6.94
N VAL A 97 -8.57 12.14 6.46
CA VAL A 97 -9.15 13.44 6.80
C VAL A 97 -9.88 13.32 8.13
N ASN A 98 -9.17 13.47 9.24
CA ASN A 98 -9.85 13.64 10.52
C ASN A 98 -10.36 15.10 10.60
N LYS A 99 -11.55 15.37 10.05
CA LYS A 99 -12.16 16.73 10.02
C LYS A 99 -12.33 17.34 11.42
N ARG A 100 -12.22 16.54 12.49
CA ARG A 100 -12.32 16.99 13.89
C ARG A 100 -11.28 16.31 14.76
N ASN A 101 -10.36 17.10 15.30
CA ASN A 101 -9.23 16.64 16.10
C ASN A 101 -9.61 16.28 17.55
N MET A 102 -10.90 16.09 17.89
CA MET A 102 -11.34 15.90 19.27
C MET A 102 -11.74 14.44 19.52
N VAL A 103 -11.25 13.87 20.63
CA VAL A 103 -11.49 12.49 21.05
C VAL A 103 -11.98 12.49 22.50
N LEU A 104 -12.98 11.67 22.79
CA LEU A 104 -13.61 11.54 24.09
C LEU A 104 -13.34 10.15 24.67
N VAL A 105 -13.04 10.10 25.96
CA VAL A 105 -13.08 8.88 26.77
C VAL A 105 -14.26 9.01 27.71
N ARG A 106 -15.10 7.98 27.75
CA ARG A 106 -16.27 7.94 28.62
C ARG A 106 -16.24 6.71 29.50
N ASP A 107 -16.74 6.90 30.72
CA ASP A 107 -16.98 5.83 31.67
C ASP A 107 -18.10 4.90 31.17
N ASP A 108 -18.02 3.62 31.50
CA ASP A 108 -18.99 2.61 31.05
C ASP A 108 -20.25 2.53 31.92
N VAL A 109 -20.18 3.04 33.16
CA VAL A 109 -21.30 3.06 34.11
C VAL A 109 -22.15 4.31 33.92
N ASP A 110 -21.55 5.49 34.07
CA ASP A 110 -22.29 6.77 34.12
C ASP A 110 -22.27 7.53 32.79
N ARG A 111 -21.48 7.08 31.80
CA ARG A 111 -21.25 7.73 30.49
C ARG A 111 -20.63 9.12 30.57
N ASP A 112 -20.12 9.49 31.75
CA ASP A 112 -19.43 10.75 31.97
C ASP A 112 -18.13 10.83 31.17
N ILE A 113 -17.78 12.05 30.74
CA ILE A 113 -16.53 12.29 30.00
C ILE A 113 -15.37 12.27 30.98
N LEU A 114 -14.56 11.22 30.91
CA LEU A 114 -13.35 11.03 31.70
C LEU A 114 -12.19 11.87 31.16
N LEU A 115 -12.00 11.87 29.83
CA LEU A 115 -10.95 12.62 29.14
C LEU A 115 -11.50 13.24 27.86
N THR A 116 -11.08 14.47 27.58
CA THR A 116 -11.19 15.08 26.25
C THR A 116 -9.79 15.34 25.72
N MET A 117 -9.49 14.80 24.55
CA MET A 117 -8.17 14.91 23.93
C MET A 117 -8.26 15.61 22.58
N LYS A 118 -7.25 16.42 22.27
CA LYS A 118 -7.00 16.90 20.92
C LYS A 118 -5.88 16.09 20.28
N VAL A 119 -6.04 15.68 19.03
CA VAL A 119 -5.01 14.98 18.25
C VAL A 119 -4.46 15.84 17.10
N ASP A 120 -3.24 15.54 16.65
CA ASP A 120 -2.69 16.09 15.40
C ASP A 120 -3.11 15.26 14.17
N GLU A 121 -2.57 15.62 13.01
CA GLU A 121 -2.76 14.93 11.74
C GLU A 121 -2.25 13.47 11.72
N ASN A 122 -1.36 13.12 12.66
CA ASN A 122 -0.81 11.78 12.84
C ASN A 122 -1.50 11.01 13.98
N LEU A 123 -2.65 11.49 14.45
CA LEU A 123 -3.38 10.98 15.61
C LEU A 123 -2.59 10.97 16.94
N LYS A 124 -1.54 11.76 17.06
CA LYS A 124 -0.85 11.94 18.34
C LYS A 124 -1.61 12.93 19.20
N VAL A 125 -1.75 12.61 20.48
CA VAL A 125 -2.42 13.49 21.44
C VAL A 125 -1.55 14.72 21.71
N VAL A 126 -2.09 15.91 21.44
CA VAL A 126 -1.41 17.20 21.62
C VAL A 126 -1.99 18.02 22.78
N CYS A 127 -3.21 17.70 23.22
CA CYS A 127 -3.85 18.36 24.35
C CYS A 127 -4.77 17.38 25.07
N VAL A 128 -4.85 17.50 26.39
CA VAL A 128 -5.68 16.66 27.26
C VAL A 128 -6.37 17.56 28.27
N VAL A 129 -7.68 17.44 28.36
CA VAL A 129 -8.49 17.91 29.46
C VAL A 129 -8.91 16.67 30.24
N GLU A 130 -8.37 16.56 31.44
CA GLU A 130 -8.67 15.47 32.37
C GLU A 130 -9.77 15.92 33.33
N ASN A 131 -10.78 15.07 33.50
CA ASN A 131 -11.92 15.39 34.37
C ASN A 131 -11.92 14.50 35.62
N ASN A 132 -11.83 13.18 35.48
CA ASN A 132 -12.12 12.21 36.56
C ASN A 132 -11.34 10.88 36.46
N THR A 133 -10.12 10.88 35.93
CA THR A 133 -9.28 9.68 35.82
C THR A 133 -8.22 9.53 36.92
N ASN A 134 -7.91 10.61 37.66
CA ASN A 134 -6.78 10.66 38.60
C ASN A 134 -5.40 10.34 37.97
N LEU A 135 -5.31 10.39 36.64
CA LEU A 135 -4.07 10.16 35.90
C LEU A 135 -3.40 11.48 35.55
N ASP A 136 -2.07 11.52 35.62
CA ASP A 136 -1.32 12.68 35.15
C ASP A 136 -1.52 12.88 33.65
N LYS A 137 -2.17 14.00 33.27
CA LYS A 137 -2.43 14.38 31.88
C LYS A 137 -1.18 14.36 30.97
N THR A 138 0.02 14.57 31.53
CA THR A 138 1.26 14.56 30.75
C THR A 138 1.60 13.18 30.19
N MET A 139 1.11 12.11 30.83
CA MET A 139 1.35 10.72 30.40
C MET A 139 0.71 10.41 29.05
N PHE A 140 -0.28 11.18 28.62
CA PHE A 140 -0.99 10.97 27.36
C PHE A 140 -0.39 11.79 26.21
N LEU A 141 0.39 12.83 26.49
CA LEU A 141 0.92 13.71 25.45
C LEU A 141 1.89 12.97 24.52
N ASN A 142 1.82 13.30 23.23
CA ASN A 142 2.60 12.72 22.12
C ASN A 142 2.39 11.22 21.88
N LYS A 143 1.43 10.57 22.56
CA LYS A 143 1.07 9.17 22.33
C LYS A 143 -0.02 9.03 21.28
N ASN A 144 -0.05 7.89 20.61
CA ASN A 144 -1.12 7.52 19.71
C ASN A 144 -2.33 6.95 20.49
N LEU A 145 -3.53 7.00 19.90
CA LEU A 145 -4.76 6.58 20.58
C LEU A 145 -4.75 5.11 21.05
N LYS A 146 -4.04 4.19 20.38
CA LYS A 146 -3.91 2.79 20.83
C LYS A 146 -3.06 2.67 22.09
N GLU A 147 -1.98 3.45 22.18
CA GLU A 147 -1.18 3.55 23.40
C GLU A 147 -2.00 4.12 24.55
N ILE A 148 -2.84 5.13 24.28
CA ILE A 148 -3.76 5.69 25.29
C ILE A 148 -4.71 4.61 25.80
N VAL A 149 -5.33 3.84 24.90
CA VAL A 149 -6.22 2.72 25.27
C VAL A 149 -5.50 1.71 26.17
N ASN A 150 -4.24 1.39 25.88
CA ASN A 150 -3.45 0.49 26.72
C ASN A 150 -3.19 1.08 28.11
N ILE A 151 -2.79 2.35 28.20
CA ILE A 151 -2.57 3.05 29.48
C ILE A 151 -3.84 3.05 30.32
N LEU A 152 -5.00 3.35 29.72
CA LEU A 152 -6.27 3.37 30.44
C LEU A 152 -6.61 1.99 30.99
N ARG A 153 -6.42 0.93 30.19
CA ARG A 153 -6.65 -0.46 30.63
C ARG A 153 -5.68 -0.90 31.73
N GLU A 154 -4.41 -0.55 31.64
CA GLU A 154 -3.40 -0.84 32.67
C GLU A 154 -3.75 -0.16 34.01
N ASN A 155 -4.48 0.96 33.97
CA ASN A 155 -4.99 1.67 35.14
C ASN A 155 -6.43 1.29 35.52
N ASN A 156 -6.93 0.15 35.04
CA ASN A 156 -8.28 -0.38 35.32
C ASN A 156 -9.43 0.57 34.93
N ILE A 157 -9.21 1.46 33.95
CA ILE A 157 -10.28 2.30 33.39
C ILE A 157 -10.99 1.50 32.31
N VAL A 158 -12.27 1.21 32.53
CA VAL A 158 -13.11 0.54 31.54
C VAL A 158 -13.53 1.56 30.49
N LEU A 159 -13.40 1.18 29.21
CA LEU A 159 -13.73 2.04 28.08
C LEU A 159 -15.12 1.70 27.56
N TYR A 160 -15.98 2.71 27.51
CA TYR A 160 -17.31 2.55 26.95
C TYR A 160 -17.30 2.42 25.42
N ASP A 161 -17.92 1.37 24.89
CA ASP A 161 -18.02 1.07 23.45
C ASP A 161 -19.44 1.30 22.90
N GLU A 162 -19.92 2.55 22.96
CA GLU A 162 -21.09 2.98 22.18
C GLU A 162 -20.67 3.60 20.84
N LYS A 163 -21.55 3.51 19.84
CA LYS A 163 -21.43 4.17 18.53
C LYS A 163 -21.54 5.71 18.60
N THR A 164 -21.17 6.31 19.73
CA THR A 164 -21.17 7.76 19.90
C THR A 164 -20.05 8.35 19.05
N PRO A 165 -20.32 9.39 18.25
CA PRO A 165 -19.26 10.13 17.56
C PRO A 165 -18.17 10.59 18.55
N PHE A 166 -16.91 10.54 18.13
CA PHE A 166 -15.72 10.99 18.89
C PHE A 166 -15.28 10.11 20.06
N ASN A 167 -15.96 8.99 20.36
CA ASN A 167 -15.45 8.03 21.32
C ASN A 167 -14.10 7.45 20.85
N ILE A 168 -13.11 7.31 21.75
CA ILE A 168 -11.76 6.82 21.43
C ILE A 168 -11.76 5.52 20.62
N LEU A 169 -12.64 4.56 20.95
CA LEU A 169 -12.71 3.27 20.25
C LEU A 169 -13.27 3.43 18.83
N GLU A 170 -14.31 4.25 18.66
CA GLU A 170 -14.89 4.51 17.35
C GLU A 170 -13.94 5.35 16.47
N VAL A 171 -13.20 6.31 17.06
CA VAL A 171 -12.18 7.10 16.35
C VAL A 171 -11.03 6.21 15.88
N ILE A 172 -10.53 5.30 16.73
CA ILE A 172 -9.51 4.32 16.32
C ILE A 172 -10.03 3.46 15.17
N LYS A 173 -11.25 2.95 15.29
CA LYS A 173 -11.87 2.10 14.28
C LYS A 173 -12.07 2.83 12.95
N GLU A 174 -12.52 4.07 12.98
CA GLU A 174 -12.67 4.89 11.78
C GLU A 174 -11.30 5.12 11.14
N TYR A 175 -10.27 5.51 11.91
CA TYR A 175 -8.92 5.68 11.37
C TYR A 175 -8.36 4.40 10.74
N GLU A 176 -8.50 3.25 11.39
CA GLU A 176 -8.08 1.96 10.82
C GLU A 176 -8.78 1.67 9.50
N LYS A 177 -10.08 2.02 9.40
CA LYS A 177 -10.88 1.91 8.18
C LYS A 177 -10.30 2.83 7.08
N GLN A 178 -9.93 4.07 7.43
CA GLN A 178 -9.35 5.03 6.49
C GLN A 178 -7.97 4.58 6.00
N GLU A 179 -7.08 4.18 6.90
CA GLU A 179 -5.76 3.65 6.56
C GLU A 179 -5.86 2.42 5.65
N TYR A 180 -6.77 1.50 5.96
CA TYR A 180 -7.04 0.35 5.11
C TYR A 180 -7.50 0.78 3.71
N PHE A 181 -8.45 1.72 3.64
CA PHE A 181 -8.97 2.22 2.37
C PHE A 181 -7.85 2.88 1.55
N LYS A 182 -7.05 3.77 2.15
CA LYS A 182 -5.90 4.43 1.51
C LYS A 182 -4.92 3.43 0.93
N LYS A 183 -4.46 2.49 1.76
CA LYS A 183 -3.49 1.47 1.35
C LYS A 183 -4.04 0.58 0.24
N SER A 184 -5.30 0.17 0.35
CA SER A 184 -5.95 -0.69 -0.65
C SER A 184 -6.21 0.03 -1.97
N LEU A 185 -6.58 1.31 -1.92
CA LEU A 185 -6.73 2.17 -3.09
C LEU A 185 -5.40 2.33 -3.82
N LEU A 186 -4.34 2.69 -3.10
CA LEU A 186 -3.00 2.82 -3.66
C LEU A 186 -2.48 1.51 -4.26
N ASN A 187 -2.68 0.38 -3.58
CA ASN A 187 -2.35 -0.94 -4.13
C ASN A 187 -3.15 -1.26 -5.40
N THR A 188 -4.42 -0.86 -5.46
CA THR A 188 -5.26 -1.06 -6.65
C THR A 188 -4.79 -0.19 -7.81
N ILE A 189 -4.42 1.08 -7.55
CA ILE A 189 -3.82 1.97 -8.54
C ILE A 189 -2.50 1.39 -9.05
N MET A 190 -1.64 0.90 -8.16
CA MET A 190 -0.39 0.24 -8.52
C MET A 190 -0.64 -0.97 -9.42
N GLY A 191 -1.61 -1.83 -9.09
CA GLY A 191 -2.01 -2.97 -9.91
C GLY A 191 -2.49 -2.56 -11.31
N GLU A 192 -3.24 -1.46 -11.41
CA GLU A 192 -3.67 -0.87 -12.68
C GLU A 192 -2.47 -0.29 -13.47
N VAL A 193 -1.50 0.34 -12.81
CA VAL A 193 -0.25 0.80 -13.44
C VAL A 193 0.55 -0.37 -14.00
N ILE A 194 0.69 -1.46 -13.24
CA ILE A 194 1.40 -2.67 -13.66
C ILE A 194 0.73 -3.29 -14.89
N SER A 195 -0.60 -3.34 -14.90
CA SER A 195 -1.37 -4.04 -15.94
C SER A 195 -1.46 -3.30 -17.28
N ARG A 196 -0.97 -2.06 -17.37
CA ARG A 196 -1.09 -1.22 -18.58
C ARG A 196 -0.02 -1.46 -19.64
N ASP A 197 1.10 -2.04 -19.26
CA ASP A 197 2.26 -2.19 -20.13
C ASP A 197 2.99 -3.49 -19.79
N LEU A 198 3.06 -4.40 -20.75
CA LEU A 198 3.73 -5.69 -20.62
C LEU A 198 5.20 -5.58 -20.22
N LYS A 199 5.92 -4.58 -20.78
CA LYS A 199 7.36 -4.44 -20.63
C LYS A 199 7.70 -3.56 -19.44
N TYR A 200 7.09 -2.38 -19.34
CA TYR A 200 7.49 -1.36 -18.35
C TYR A 200 6.51 -1.22 -17.17
N GLY A 201 5.36 -1.90 -17.19
CA GLY A 201 4.32 -1.76 -16.16
C GLY A 201 4.83 -2.08 -14.76
N ALA A 202 5.57 -3.18 -14.60
CA ALA A 202 6.15 -3.58 -13.32
C ALA A 202 7.18 -2.58 -12.79
N LEU A 203 8.04 -2.02 -13.67
CA LEU A 203 9.02 -1.02 -13.29
C LEU A 203 8.35 0.29 -12.85
N ARG A 204 7.26 0.70 -13.51
CA ARG A 204 6.41 1.82 -13.03
C ARG A 204 5.79 1.49 -11.67
N GLY A 205 5.28 0.27 -11.50
CA GLY A 205 4.76 -0.22 -10.22
C GLY A 205 5.79 -0.15 -9.10
N MET A 206 7.04 -0.50 -9.37
CA MET A 206 8.15 -0.39 -8.40
C MET A 206 8.40 1.06 -7.98
N LYS A 207 8.47 1.99 -8.94
CA LYS A 207 8.60 3.42 -8.61
C LYS A 207 7.40 3.91 -7.80
N PHE A 208 6.19 3.48 -8.17
CA PHE A 208 4.96 3.85 -7.46
C PHE A 208 4.99 3.35 -6.01
N ALA A 209 5.38 2.09 -5.81
CA ALA A 209 5.49 1.50 -4.49
C ALA A 209 6.51 2.22 -3.62
N LYS A 210 7.67 2.62 -4.17
CA LYS A 210 8.66 3.44 -3.46
C LYS A 210 8.09 4.81 -3.08
N GLU A 211 7.48 5.52 -4.02
CA GLU A 211 6.95 6.88 -3.81
C GLU A 211 5.84 6.93 -2.76
N PHE A 212 4.98 5.91 -2.72
CA PHE A 212 3.83 5.83 -1.81
C PHE A 212 4.03 4.88 -0.62
N ASN A 213 5.27 4.42 -0.38
CA ASN A 213 5.64 3.51 0.72
C ASN A 213 4.75 2.25 0.81
N LEU A 214 4.58 1.57 -0.34
CA LEU A 214 3.84 0.32 -0.47
C LEU A 214 4.78 -0.89 -0.46
N ASP A 215 4.18 -2.08 -0.49
CA ASP A 215 4.92 -3.34 -0.59
C ASP A 215 5.64 -3.46 -1.94
N LEU A 216 6.97 -3.42 -1.89
CA LEU A 216 7.85 -3.52 -3.06
C LEU A 216 7.88 -4.92 -3.68
N THR A 217 7.39 -5.94 -2.98
CA THR A 217 7.32 -7.31 -3.52
C THR A 217 6.19 -7.49 -4.52
N GLU A 218 5.17 -6.62 -4.49
CA GLU A 218 4.01 -6.70 -5.39
C GLU A 218 4.39 -6.46 -6.87
N PRO A 219 5.13 -5.40 -7.24
CA PRO A 219 5.61 -5.23 -8.61
C PRO A 219 6.46 -6.40 -9.11
N LEU A 220 7.28 -7.02 -8.24
CA LEU A 220 8.05 -8.21 -8.57
C LEU A 220 7.17 -9.43 -8.77
N ARG A 221 6.16 -9.63 -7.92
CA ARG A 221 5.24 -10.78 -7.97
C ARG A 221 4.57 -10.91 -9.35
N TYR A 222 4.27 -9.79 -10.00
CA TYR A 222 3.57 -9.75 -11.29
C TYR A 222 4.44 -9.28 -12.47
N GLY A 223 5.70 -8.94 -12.21
CA GLY A 223 6.57 -8.25 -13.16
C GLY A 223 7.73 -9.05 -13.73
N ILE A 224 8.07 -10.20 -13.12
CA ILE A 224 9.14 -11.05 -13.64
C ILE A 224 8.66 -11.73 -14.93
N SER A 225 9.40 -11.48 -16.01
CA SER A 225 9.13 -12.05 -17.33
C SER A 225 10.26 -12.94 -17.82
N THR A 226 10.09 -13.62 -18.96
CA THR A 226 11.19 -14.30 -19.65
C THR A 226 12.07 -13.35 -20.48
N ASP A 227 11.68 -12.08 -20.60
CA ASP A 227 12.48 -11.02 -21.20
C ASP A 227 13.41 -10.41 -20.13
N ASP A 228 14.72 -10.55 -20.33
CA ASP A 228 15.73 -10.22 -19.32
C ASP A 228 16.03 -8.72 -19.23
N ASP A 229 15.66 -7.92 -20.24
CA ASP A 229 16.04 -6.51 -20.35
C ASP A 229 15.53 -5.65 -19.19
N ILE A 230 14.28 -5.85 -18.78
CA ILE A 230 13.63 -5.05 -17.71
C ILE A 230 13.76 -5.72 -16.34
N ASN A 231 13.81 -7.05 -16.29
CA ASN A 231 13.90 -7.79 -15.03
C ASN A 231 15.12 -7.37 -14.22
N ARG A 232 16.29 -7.23 -14.87
CA ARG A 232 17.54 -6.82 -14.21
C ARG A 232 17.39 -5.44 -13.56
N LYS A 233 16.74 -4.50 -14.25
CA LYS A 233 16.46 -3.16 -13.73
C LYS A 233 15.47 -3.18 -12.58
N LEU A 234 14.39 -3.93 -12.71
CA LEU A 234 13.36 -4.09 -11.67
C LEU A 234 13.95 -4.70 -10.38
N ILE A 235 14.77 -5.74 -10.52
CA ILE A 235 15.43 -6.41 -9.39
C ILE A 235 16.46 -5.49 -8.74
N LYS A 236 17.25 -4.76 -9.53
CA LYS A 236 18.19 -3.76 -9.00
C LYS A 236 17.46 -2.72 -8.14
N GLU A 237 16.38 -2.13 -8.67
CA GLU A 237 15.55 -1.16 -7.95
C GLU A 237 15.01 -1.73 -6.62
N TYR A 238 14.64 -3.01 -6.58
CA TYR A 238 14.22 -3.68 -5.35
C TYR A 238 15.37 -3.85 -4.34
N LEU A 239 16.52 -4.34 -4.80
CA LEU A 239 17.67 -4.65 -3.95
C LEU A 239 18.33 -3.41 -3.33
N GLU A 240 18.13 -2.23 -3.92
CA GLU A 240 18.58 -0.94 -3.34
C GLU A 240 17.90 -0.61 -2.00
N VAL A 241 16.71 -1.15 -1.75
CA VAL A 241 15.86 -0.78 -0.61
C VAL A 241 15.41 -1.98 0.23
N SER A 242 15.55 -3.20 -0.27
CA SER A 242 15.16 -4.43 0.42
C SER A 242 16.15 -5.57 0.16
N SER A 243 16.46 -6.35 1.19
CA SER A 243 17.27 -7.56 1.10
C SER A 243 16.42 -8.84 1.09
N ASN A 244 15.09 -8.76 1.17
CA ASN A 244 14.24 -9.94 1.24
C ASN A 244 14.10 -10.60 -0.15
N GLN A 245 14.83 -11.67 -0.39
CA GLN A 245 14.80 -12.36 -1.68
C GLN A 245 13.78 -13.50 -1.76
N ASP A 246 13.04 -13.77 -0.67
CA ASP A 246 12.08 -14.88 -0.61
C ASP A 246 10.69 -14.45 -1.12
N VAL A 247 10.66 -14.05 -2.39
CA VAL A 247 9.44 -13.63 -3.10
C VAL A 247 9.13 -14.66 -4.16
N GLU A 248 7.94 -15.25 -4.09
CA GLU A 248 7.40 -16.08 -5.17
C GLU A 248 6.74 -15.18 -6.23
N CYS A 249 7.23 -15.28 -7.47
CA CYS A 249 6.81 -14.48 -8.62
C CYS A 249 6.08 -15.34 -9.65
N TYR A 250 5.08 -14.76 -10.30
CA TYR A 250 4.41 -15.35 -11.46
C TYR A 250 5.17 -14.98 -12.73
N LEU A 251 5.84 -15.96 -13.32
CA LEU A 251 6.62 -15.77 -14.54
C LEU A 251 5.67 -15.46 -15.71
N ASP A 252 5.94 -14.36 -16.43
CA ASP A 252 5.14 -13.90 -17.57
C ASP A 252 3.66 -13.64 -17.22
N TYR A 253 3.38 -13.23 -15.97
CA TYR A 253 2.02 -13.04 -15.45
C TYR A 253 1.11 -12.27 -16.41
N LEU A 254 1.52 -11.07 -16.84
CA LEU A 254 0.69 -10.22 -17.68
C LEU A 254 0.38 -10.87 -19.03
N LYS A 255 1.36 -11.54 -19.65
CA LYS A 255 1.17 -12.30 -20.89
C LYS A 255 0.10 -13.38 -20.73
N TYR A 256 0.18 -14.14 -19.64
CA TYR A 256 -0.82 -15.18 -19.33
C TYR A 256 -2.21 -14.60 -19.02
N GLN A 257 -2.28 -13.44 -18.34
CA GLN A 257 -3.54 -12.74 -18.10
C GLN A 257 -4.21 -12.31 -19.42
N TYR A 258 -3.47 -11.74 -20.37
CA TYR A 258 -4.01 -11.41 -21.70
C TYR A 258 -4.51 -12.64 -22.47
N MET A 259 -3.90 -13.80 -22.23
CA MET A 259 -4.34 -15.08 -22.80
C MET A 259 -5.52 -15.73 -22.04
N GLY A 260 -5.99 -15.13 -20.95
CA GLY A 260 -7.09 -15.67 -20.13
C GLY A 260 -6.72 -16.91 -19.34
N VAL A 261 -5.43 -17.11 -19.03
CA VAL A 261 -4.95 -18.27 -18.27
C VAL A 261 -5.21 -18.08 -16.78
N ALA A 262 -5.79 -19.10 -16.15
CA ALA A 262 -6.02 -19.10 -14.70
C ALA A 262 -4.70 -18.98 -13.93
N VAL A 263 -4.66 -18.17 -12.86
CA VAL A 263 -3.43 -17.91 -12.08
C VAL A 263 -2.81 -19.17 -11.49
N SER A 264 -3.61 -20.17 -11.14
CA SER A 264 -3.13 -21.48 -10.68
C SER A 264 -2.29 -22.24 -11.72
N LYS A 265 -2.39 -21.86 -13.00
CA LYS A 265 -1.64 -22.46 -14.11
C LYS A 265 -0.44 -21.62 -14.55
N ILE A 266 -0.25 -20.43 -13.99
CA ILE A 266 0.89 -19.57 -14.33
C ILE A 266 2.15 -20.13 -13.65
N PRO A 267 3.26 -20.34 -14.38
CA PRO A 267 4.51 -20.79 -13.80
C PRO A 267 5.00 -19.84 -12.71
N ARG A 268 5.60 -20.40 -11.66
CA ARG A 268 6.11 -19.64 -10.51
C ARG A 268 7.61 -19.81 -10.40
N VAL A 269 8.29 -18.74 -10.01
CA VAL A 269 9.73 -18.72 -9.76
C VAL A 269 10.02 -17.99 -8.46
N ASN A 270 11.03 -18.44 -7.72
CA ASN A 270 11.50 -17.67 -6.56
C ASN A 270 12.46 -16.59 -7.04
N LEU A 271 12.29 -15.37 -6.53
CA LEU A 271 13.14 -14.24 -6.87
C LEU A 271 14.62 -14.52 -6.60
N ARG A 272 14.95 -15.27 -5.54
CA ARG A 272 16.33 -15.70 -5.26
C ARG A 272 16.93 -16.49 -6.41
N ASP A 273 16.17 -17.39 -7.03
CA ASP A 273 16.65 -18.19 -8.15
C ASP A 273 16.87 -17.34 -9.40
N VAL A 274 15.99 -16.36 -9.65
CA VAL A 274 16.13 -15.39 -10.74
C VAL A 274 17.39 -14.53 -10.55
N ILE A 275 17.62 -14.03 -9.32
CA ILE A 275 18.82 -13.27 -8.99
C ILE A 275 20.08 -14.11 -9.19
N ARG A 276 20.09 -15.37 -8.71
CA ARG A 276 21.24 -16.26 -8.88
C ARG A 276 21.54 -16.50 -10.37
N LYS A 277 20.51 -16.75 -11.19
CA LYS A 277 20.66 -16.89 -12.65
C LYS A 277 21.39 -15.68 -13.25
N TYR A 278 20.97 -14.47 -12.89
CA TYR A 278 21.60 -13.24 -13.40
C TYR A 278 23.05 -13.06 -12.95
N GLN A 279 23.35 -13.39 -11.70
CA GLN A 279 24.73 -13.35 -11.19
C GLN A 279 25.66 -14.33 -11.92
N GLU A 280 25.16 -15.53 -12.23
CA GLU A 280 25.91 -16.53 -12.99
C GLU A 280 26.18 -16.08 -14.43
N GLU A 281 25.18 -15.47 -15.09
CA GLU A 281 25.31 -14.88 -16.43
C GLU A 281 26.32 -13.72 -16.45
N ASP A 282 26.27 -12.81 -15.47
CA ASP A 282 27.19 -11.68 -15.39
C ASP A 282 28.64 -12.17 -15.20
N THR A 283 28.83 -13.17 -14.33
CA THR A 283 30.14 -13.79 -14.10
C THR A 283 30.68 -14.49 -15.37
N PHE A 284 29.79 -15.05 -16.20
CA PHE A 284 30.18 -15.67 -17.46
C PHE A 284 30.62 -14.63 -18.49
N LEU A 285 29.85 -13.54 -18.65
CA LEU A 285 30.15 -12.44 -19.55
C LEU A 285 31.49 -11.77 -19.22
N GLU A 286 31.74 -11.48 -17.94
CA GLU A 286 33.01 -10.91 -17.48
C GLU A 286 34.21 -11.81 -17.86
N LYS A 287 34.09 -13.13 -17.68
CA LYS A 287 35.15 -14.09 -18.06
C LYS A 287 35.38 -14.12 -19.56
N GLU A 288 34.33 -13.96 -20.36
CA GLU A 288 34.43 -13.97 -21.82
C GLU A 288 35.06 -12.67 -22.35
N GLU A 289 34.71 -11.52 -21.78
CA GLU A 289 35.35 -10.23 -22.08
C GLU A 289 36.85 -10.27 -21.76
N VAL A 290 37.23 -10.76 -20.59
CA VAL A 290 38.65 -10.92 -20.20
C VAL A 290 39.39 -11.84 -21.17
N ARG A 291 38.78 -12.96 -21.59
CA ARG A 291 39.37 -13.86 -22.59
C ARG A 291 39.54 -13.19 -23.95
N ASN A 292 38.56 -12.39 -24.38
CA ASN A 292 38.60 -11.67 -25.65
C ASN A 292 39.67 -10.57 -25.62
N LEU A 293 39.81 -9.85 -24.51
CA LEU A 293 40.87 -8.86 -24.30
C LEU A 293 42.26 -9.52 -24.28
N ALA A 294 42.40 -10.67 -23.62
CA ALA A 294 43.66 -11.42 -23.60
C ALA A 294 44.04 -11.98 -24.98
N ARG A 295 43.04 -12.26 -25.85
CA ARG A 295 43.27 -12.67 -27.25
C ARG A 295 43.65 -11.48 -28.14
N SER A 296 43.10 -10.29 -27.91
CA SER A 296 43.43 -9.09 -28.68
C SER A 296 44.83 -8.55 -28.37
N LEU A 297 45.29 -8.69 -27.12
CA LEU A 297 46.65 -8.29 -26.69
C LEU A 297 47.77 -9.26 -27.14
N LYS A 298 47.41 -10.41 -27.71
CA LYS A 298 48.36 -11.40 -28.28
C LYS A 298 48.52 -11.26 -29.81
N LYS A 299 47.86 -10.29 -30.43
CA LYS A 299 48.05 -9.88 -31.83
C LYS A 299 48.86 -8.59 -31.88
#